data_AF-A0A6A4T8R9-F1
#
_entry.id   AF-A0A6A4T8R9-F1
#
_cell.length_a   1.000
_cell.length_b   1.000
_cell.length_c   1.000
_cell.angle_alpha   90.00
_cell.angle_beta   90.00
_cell.angle_gamma   90.00
#
_symmetry.space_group_name_H-M   'P 1'
#
loop_
_entity.id
_entity.type
_entity.pdbx_description
1 polymer ?
#
loop_
_entity_poly.entity_id
_entity_poly.type
_entity_poly.pdbx_seq_one_letter_code
_entity_poly.pdbx_strand_id
1 'polypeptide(L)'
;MVVHCSAGVGRTGCLIVIEAMLERMKHEKSVDTYGHVTCMRAQRNYMVQTEEQYMFIYEALLEAATCGNTEVPARNLYAHIQNLTQTPPRETVTTMELEFKKLASSKAHTSRFISANLPCNKFKNRLVNIMPFESTRVCLQPTRGVEGSDYINGSFIDGYSQQSHMERDSQSVLKVPYLSVYIIEKCHQYWPAERSARYQYFVVDPMAEYNMPQYILREFKVTDARDQYQLCYRAALEYLGSFDHYAT
;
A
#
# COMPACT_ATOMS: atom_id res chain seq x y z
N MET A 1 -7.27 16.95 26.08
CA MET A 1 -7.32 15.59 25.52
C MET A 1 -6.67 14.63 26.49
N VAL A 2 -7.21 13.41 26.67
CA VAL A 2 -6.54 12.34 27.44
C VAL A 2 -5.85 11.41 26.45
N VAL A 3 -4.54 11.19 26.60
CA VAL A 3 -3.73 10.32 25.73
C VAL A 3 -3.11 9.21 26.56
N HIS A 4 -3.27 7.95 26.13
CA HIS A 4 -2.66 6.81 26.82
C HIS A 4 -2.16 5.75 25.82
N CYS A 5 -1.30 4.85 26.31
CA CYS A 5 -0.94 3.61 25.63
C CYS A 5 -0.96 2.48 26.65
N SER A 6 0.11 1.68 26.78
CA SER A 6 0.26 0.72 27.88
C SER A 6 0.79 1.43 29.14
N ALA A 7 2.06 1.88 29.13
CA ALA A 7 2.65 2.63 30.25
C ALA A 7 2.37 4.15 30.20
N GLY A 8 1.81 4.66 29.09
CA GLY A 8 1.48 6.08 28.93
C GLY A 8 2.70 7.01 28.84
N VAL A 9 3.82 6.54 28.26
CA VAL A 9 5.07 7.33 28.18
C VAL A 9 5.72 7.32 26.78
N GLY A 10 5.74 6.17 26.10
CA GLY A 10 6.35 6.01 24.76
C GLY A 10 5.50 6.61 23.63
N ARG A 11 4.60 5.80 23.03
CA ARG A 11 3.65 6.25 21.97
C ARG A 11 2.84 7.48 22.38
N THR A 12 2.44 7.54 23.65
CA THR A 12 1.76 8.71 24.24
C THR A 12 2.63 9.97 24.14
N GLY A 13 3.93 9.86 24.47
CA GLY A 13 4.85 10.97 24.33
C GLY A 13 5.05 11.39 22.88
N CYS A 14 5.21 10.44 21.95
CA CYS A 14 5.32 10.75 20.53
C CYS A 14 4.13 11.58 20.03
N LEU A 15 2.91 11.16 20.34
CA LEU A 15 1.70 11.87 19.90
C LEU A 15 1.65 13.30 20.44
N ILE A 16 1.90 13.48 21.74
CA ILE A 16 1.87 14.80 22.38
C ILE A 16 2.93 15.73 21.76
N VAL A 17 4.16 15.24 21.57
CA VAL A 17 5.24 16.05 20.98
C VAL A 17 4.91 16.42 19.54
N ILE A 18 4.45 15.47 18.73
CA ILE A 18 4.11 15.73 17.33
C ILE A 18 2.99 16.77 17.25
N GLU A 19 1.90 16.62 18.03
CA GLU A 19 0.80 17.58 18.05
C GLU A 19 1.26 18.98 18.46
N ALA A 20 2.05 19.10 19.52
CA ALA A 20 2.58 20.38 19.99
C ALA A 20 3.50 21.03 18.94
N MET A 21 4.35 20.26 18.28
CA MET A 21 5.27 20.77 17.26
C MET A 21 4.55 21.13 15.97
N LEU A 22 3.52 20.38 15.55
CA LEU A 22 2.68 20.73 14.41
C LEU A 22 1.95 22.06 14.65
N GLU A 23 1.44 22.30 15.86
CA GLU A 23 0.82 23.58 16.20
C GLU A 23 1.86 24.71 16.20
N ARG A 24 3.04 24.47 16.79
CA ARG A 24 4.14 25.43 16.78
C ARG A 24 4.59 25.80 15.36
N MET A 25 4.68 24.83 14.46
CA MET A 25 5.05 25.06 13.06
C MET A 25 4.10 26.03 12.34
N LYS A 26 2.79 26.03 12.69
CA LYS A 26 1.81 26.96 12.10
C LYS A 26 2.08 28.42 12.49
N HIS A 27 2.53 28.66 13.72
CA HIS A 27 2.70 30.02 14.26
C HIS A 27 4.13 30.54 14.13
N GLU A 28 5.12 29.70 14.39
CA GLU A 28 6.52 30.12 14.54
C GLU A 28 7.45 29.66 13.40
N LYS A 29 6.97 28.77 12.52
CA LYS A 29 7.79 28.12 11.47
C LYS A 29 9.08 27.48 12.02
N SER A 30 9.03 27.00 13.26
CA SER A 30 10.14 26.37 13.96
C SER A 30 9.68 25.13 14.73
N VAL A 31 10.62 24.25 15.06
CA VAL A 31 10.41 23.07 15.90
C VAL A 31 11.47 23.02 16.99
N ASP A 32 11.09 22.53 18.17
CA ASP A 32 12.00 22.30 19.31
C ASP A 32 11.61 20.99 20.00
N THR A 33 11.84 19.88 19.30
CA THR A 33 11.54 18.54 19.81
C THR A 33 12.32 18.26 21.09
N TYR A 34 13.59 18.66 21.16
CA TYR A 34 14.46 18.42 22.30
C TYR A 34 13.99 19.15 23.55
N GLY A 35 13.74 20.47 23.44
CA GLY A 35 13.25 21.27 24.56
C GLY A 35 11.89 20.79 25.03
N HIS A 36 10.99 20.45 24.10
CA HIS A 36 9.65 19.96 24.46
C HIS A 36 9.69 18.61 25.19
N VAL A 37 10.47 17.65 24.72
CA VAL A 37 10.65 16.35 25.41
C VAL A 37 11.30 16.54 26.78
N THR A 38 12.26 17.45 26.91
CA THR A 38 12.89 17.79 28.20
C THR A 38 11.87 18.31 29.20
N CYS A 39 11.01 19.25 28.78
CA CYS A 39 9.92 19.77 29.61
C CYS A 39 8.90 18.67 29.98
N MET A 40 8.54 17.78 29.06
CA MET A 40 7.64 16.68 29.34
C MET A 40 8.21 15.70 30.36
N ARG A 41 9.53 15.43 30.30
CA ARG A 41 10.21 14.56 31.26
C ARG A 41 10.26 15.12 32.68
N ALA A 42 10.15 16.44 32.83
CA ALA A 42 10.00 17.08 34.15
C ALA A 42 8.61 16.83 34.78
N GLN A 43 7.60 16.52 33.97
CA GLN A 43 6.22 16.31 34.43
C GLN A 43 5.87 14.82 34.55
N ARG A 44 6.43 13.96 33.70
CA ARG A 44 6.22 12.50 33.71
C ARG A 44 7.49 11.79 33.28
N ASN A 45 7.84 10.72 34.00
CA ASN A 45 9.05 9.95 33.71
C ASN A 45 9.03 9.33 32.30
N TYR A 46 10.21 9.23 31.68
CA TYR A 46 10.45 8.48 30.44
C TYR A 46 9.57 8.87 29.23
N MET A 47 9.03 10.09 29.19
CA MET A 47 8.30 10.58 28.01
C MET A 47 9.20 10.49 26.77
N VAL A 48 8.67 9.84 25.72
CA VAL A 48 9.44 9.34 24.57
C VAL A 48 10.55 8.40 25.04
N GLN A 49 10.27 7.11 25.02
CA GLN A 49 11.04 6.11 25.77
C GLN A 49 12.27 5.60 25.02
N THR A 50 12.19 5.48 23.70
CA THR A 50 13.25 4.89 22.87
C THR A 50 13.79 5.88 21.85
N GLU A 51 14.96 5.58 21.31
CA GLU A 51 15.60 6.39 20.26
C GLU A 51 14.77 6.37 18.97
N GLU A 52 14.24 5.21 18.58
CA GLU A 52 13.42 5.05 17.37
C GLU A 52 12.15 5.89 17.45
N GLN A 53 11.55 5.99 18.64
CA GLN A 53 10.42 6.88 18.89
C GLN A 53 10.79 8.35 18.73
N TYR A 54 11.99 8.73 19.13
CA TYR A 54 12.50 10.09 18.98
C TYR A 54 12.81 10.42 17.52
N MET A 55 13.43 9.49 16.78
CA MET A 55 13.65 9.59 15.33
C MET A 55 12.32 9.71 14.57
N PHE A 56 11.34 8.88 14.91
CA PHE A 56 10.01 8.91 14.30
C PHE A 56 9.31 10.27 14.45
N ILE A 57 9.51 10.97 15.58
CA ILE A 57 8.96 12.33 15.75
C ILE A 57 9.53 13.28 14.70
N TYR A 58 10.85 13.23 14.45
CA TYR A 58 11.48 14.05 13.41
C TYR A 58 11.01 13.66 12.01
N GLU A 59 10.88 12.36 11.71
CA GLU A 59 10.35 11.88 10.43
C GLU A 59 8.93 12.39 10.19
N ALA A 60 8.04 12.27 11.17
CA ALA A 60 6.66 12.72 11.08
C ALA A 60 6.55 14.25 10.89
N LEU A 61 7.36 15.03 11.62
CA LEU A 61 7.38 16.49 11.48
C LEU A 61 7.98 16.93 10.14
N LEU A 62 9.00 16.24 9.65
CA LEU A 62 9.59 16.49 8.34
C LEU A 62 8.58 16.20 7.22
N GLU A 63 7.85 15.09 7.31
CA GLU A 63 6.80 14.74 6.36
C GLU A 63 5.70 15.81 6.35
N ALA A 64 5.20 16.20 7.52
CA ALA A 64 4.19 17.26 7.62
C ALA A 64 4.68 18.62 7.08
N ALA A 65 5.94 18.98 7.32
CA ALA A 65 6.55 20.19 6.78
C ALA A 65 6.67 20.16 5.25
N THR A 66 6.94 18.98 4.69
CA THR A 66 7.22 18.80 3.26
C THR A 66 5.93 18.68 2.44
N CYS A 67 4.98 17.88 2.93
CA CYS A 67 3.73 17.57 2.24
C CYS A 67 2.65 18.63 2.48
N GLY A 68 2.57 19.18 3.69
CA GLY A 68 1.47 20.05 4.10
C GLY A 68 0.13 19.32 4.15
N ASN A 69 -0.97 20.09 4.14
CA ASN A 69 -2.32 19.53 4.04
C ASN A 69 -2.80 19.53 2.58
N THR A 70 -2.99 18.34 2.03
CA THR A 70 -3.50 18.12 0.66
C THR A 70 -4.97 17.65 0.64
N GLU A 71 -5.65 17.58 1.79
CA GLU A 71 -7.07 17.25 1.83
C GLU A 71 -7.93 18.39 1.27
N VAL A 72 -8.88 18.03 0.41
CA VAL A 72 -9.81 18.98 -0.22
C VAL A 72 -11.25 18.55 0.04
N PRO A 73 -12.09 19.41 0.67
CA PRO A 73 -13.51 19.13 0.79
C PRO A 73 -14.16 18.98 -0.59
N ALA A 74 -15.07 18.00 -0.75
CA ALA A 74 -15.68 17.69 -2.05
C ALA A 74 -16.30 18.91 -2.75
N ARG A 75 -16.93 19.83 -2.00
CA ARG A 75 -17.48 21.09 -2.53
C ARG A 75 -16.45 22.00 -3.22
N ASN A 76 -15.18 21.87 -2.89
CA ASN A 76 -14.07 22.66 -3.41
C ASN A 76 -13.26 21.90 -4.48
N LEU A 77 -13.60 20.64 -4.78
CA LEU A 77 -12.81 19.78 -5.66
C LEU A 77 -12.66 20.37 -7.05
N TYR A 78 -13.73 20.91 -7.63
CA TYR A 78 -13.69 21.52 -8.97
C TYR A 78 -12.72 22.70 -9.02
N ALA A 79 -12.81 23.62 -8.05
CA ALA A 79 -11.92 24.77 -7.98
C ALA A 79 -10.46 24.34 -7.76
N HIS A 80 -10.24 23.30 -6.94
CA HIS A 80 -8.91 22.75 -6.72
C HIS A 80 -8.30 22.17 -8.01
N ILE A 81 -9.06 21.37 -8.78
CA ILE A 81 -8.60 20.82 -10.06
C ILE A 81 -8.28 21.95 -11.05
N GLN A 82 -9.10 23.01 -11.11
CA GLN A 82 -8.80 24.18 -11.95
C GLN A 82 -7.47 24.84 -11.58
N ASN A 83 -7.13 24.91 -10.29
CA ASN A 83 -5.83 25.42 -9.84
C ASN A 83 -4.69 24.46 -10.17
N LEU A 84 -4.92 23.14 -10.08
CA LEU A 84 -3.91 22.13 -10.41
C LEU A 84 -3.45 22.21 -11.88
N THR A 85 -4.36 22.57 -12.79
CA THR A 85 -4.06 22.73 -14.22
C THR A 85 -3.28 24.02 -14.54
N GLN A 86 -3.24 24.99 -13.62
CA GLN A 86 -2.52 26.25 -13.84
C GLN A 86 -1.02 26.10 -13.57
N THR A 87 -0.24 26.87 -14.33
CA THR A 87 1.20 27.04 -14.11
C THR A 87 1.42 28.21 -13.14
N PRO A 88 1.95 27.98 -11.93
CA PRO A 88 2.16 29.05 -10.98
C PRO A 88 3.30 29.98 -11.44
N PRO A 89 3.31 31.25 -10.97
CA PRO A 89 4.37 32.18 -11.31
C PRO A 89 5.74 31.62 -10.91
N ARG A 90 6.72 31.70 -11.83
CA ARG A 90 8.11 31.20 -11.69
C ARG A 90 8.31 29.70 -11.90
N GLU A 91 7.26 28.96 -12.24
CA GLU A 91 7.37 27.54 -12.59
C GLU A 91 7.12 27.34 -14.09
N THR A 92 7.67 26.27 -14.64
CA THR A 92 7.52 25.90 -16.06
C THR A 92 6.46 24.82 -16.28
N VAL A 93 5.99 24.22 -15.20
CA VAL A 93 5.07 23.08 -15.21
C VAL A 93 3.84 23.38 -14.36
N THR A 94 2.77 22.64 -14.60
CA THR A 94 1.52 22.82 -13.87
C THR A 94 1.69 22.47 -12.40
N THR A 95 0.81 23.01 -11.55
CA THR A 95 0.78 22.67 -10.13
C THR A 95 0.57 21.16 -9.92
N MET A 96 -0.22 20.51 -10.78
CA MET A 96 -0.39 19.05 -10.79
C MET A 96 0.93 18.30 -10.97
N GLU A 97 1.76 18.72 -11.92
CA GLU A 97 3.06 18.08 -12.16
C GLU A 97 4.03 18.31 -11.00
N LEU A 98 4.00 19.50 -10.39
CA LEU A 98 4.77 19.78 -9.18
C LEU A 98 4.37 18.86 -8.03
N GLU A 99 3.06 18.69 -7.80
CA GLU A 99 2.54 17.79 -6.76
C GLU A 99 2.93 16.33 -7.03
N PHE A 100 2.78 15.88 -8.28
CA PHE A 100 3.19 14.53 -8.68
C PHE A 100 4.69 14.28 -8.47
N LYS A 101 5.55 15.25 -8.79
CA LYS A 101 7.00 15.16 -8.56
C LYS A 101 7.35 15.01 -7.09
N LYS A 102 6.56 15.57 -6.17
CA LYS A 102 6.78 15.39 -4.71
C LYS A 102 6.64 13.92 -4.30
N LEU A 103 5.74 13.15 -4.92
CA LEU A 103 5.57 11.73 -4.63
C LEU A 103 6.85 10.91 -4.91
N ALA A 104 7.61 11.28 -5.95
CA ALA A 104 8.83 10.58 -6.35
C ALA A 104 10.07 10.90 -5.50
N SER A 105 9.98 11.89 -4.61
CA SER A 105 11.11 12.34 -3.78
C SER A 105 11.48 11.34 -2.68
N SER A 106 10.57 10.44 -2.31
CA SER A 106 10.80 9.37 -1.33
C SER A 106 11.32 8.12 -2.03
N LYS A 107 12.65 7.97 -2.13
CA LYS A 107 13.27 6.76 -2.70
C LYS A 107 13.39 5.68 -1.63
N ALA A 108 12.80 4.52 -1.89
CA ALA A 108 12.99 3.38 -1.04
C ALA A 108 14.42 2.82 -1.14
N HIS A 109 14.99 2.47 0.01
CA HIS A 109 16.31 1.84 0.08
C HIS A 109 16.26 0.39 -0.46
N THR A 110 17.34 -0.06 -1.12
CA THR A 110 17.43 -1.40 -1.74
C THR A 110 17.25 -2.54 -0.74
N SER A 111 17.59 -2.30 0.52
CA SER A 111 17.36 -3.23 1.65
C SER A 111 15.90 -3.57 1.89
N ARG A 112 14.95 -2.84 1.30
CA ARG A 112 13.51 -3.13 1.41
C ARG A 112 13.04 -4.22 0.44
N PHE A 113 13.89 -4.79 -0.41
CA PHE A 113 13.50 -5.74 -1.47
C PHE A 113 14.25 -7.08 -1.39
N ILE A 114 14.46 -7.62 -0.19
CA ILE A 114 15.36 -8.76 0.06
C ILE A 114 14.92 -10.00 -0.72
N SER A 115 13.70 -10.49 -0.48
CA SER A 115 13.17 -11.70 -1.10
C SER A 115 13.03 -11.55 -2.61
N ALA A 116 12.65 -10.36 -3.08
CA ALA A 116 12.46 -10.07 -4.49
C ALA A 116 13.76 -10.10 -5.31
N ASN A 117 14.89 -9.78 -4.67
CA ASN A 117 16.22 -9.73 -5.29
C ASN A 117 16.98 -11.07 -5.29
N LEU A 118 16.47 -12.10 -4.58
CA LEU A 118 17.11 -13.42 -4.56
C LEU A 118 17.25 -13.97 -5.99
N PRO A 119 18.39 -14.60 -6.35
CA PRO A 119 18.60 -15.13 -7.69
C PRO A 119 17.47 -16.08 -8.17
N CYS A 120 16.96 -16.91 -7.27
CA CYS A 120 15.86 -17.86 -7.52
C CYS A 120 14.49 -17.18 -7.77
N ASN A 121 14.36 -15.88 -7.51
CA ASN A 121 13.12 -15.12 -7.68
C ASN A 121 13.16 -14.11 -8.84
N LYS A 122 14.34 -13.84 -9.42
CA LYS A 122 14.48 -12.83 -10.50
C LYS A 122 13.51 -13.03 -11.66
N PHE A 123 13.35 -14.27 -12.12
CA PHE A 123 12.45 -14.61 -13.23
C PHE A 123 10.95 -14.59 -12.85
N LYS A 124 10.62 -14.49 -11.56
CA LYS A 124 9.23 -14.37 -11.06
C LYS A 124 8.73 -12.92 -11.08
N ASN A 125 9.60 -11.96 -11.44
CA ASN A 125 9.26 -10.55 -11.59
C ASN A 125 9.11 -10.22 -13.07
N ARG A 126 7.94 -9.69 -13.47
CA ARG A 126 7.72 -9.20 -14.84
C ARG A 126 8.63 -8.01 -15.17
N LEU A 127 8.83 -7.12 -14.20
CA LEU A 127 9.64 -5.92 -14.30
C LEU A 127 10.63 -5.88 -13.14
N VAL A 128 11.92 -5.73 -13.44
CA VAL A 128 12.99 -5.75 -12.42
C VAL A 128 13.00 -4.51 -11.53
N ASN A 129 12.40 -3.42 -12.00
CA ASN A 129 12.27 -2.16 -11.27
C ASN A 129 10.95 -2.04 -10.50
N ILE A 130 10.09 -3.06 -10.53
CA ILE A 130 8.83 -3.11 -9.76
C ILE A 130 8.85 -4.36 -8.89
N MET A 131 9.19 -4.18 -7.62
CA MET A 131 9.34 -5.25 -6.64
C MET A 131 8.55 -4.92 -5.37
N PRO A 132 8.03 -5.93 -4.66
CA PRO A 132 7.30 -5.71 -3.41
C PRO A 132 8.28 -5.37 -2.28
N PHE A 133 7.87 -4.48 -1.36
CA PHE A 133 8.62 -4.28 -0.12
C PHE A 133 8.54 -5.52 0.77
N GLU A 134 9.64 -5.85 1.42
CA GLU A 134 9.74 -7.00 2.33
C GLU A 134 8.71 -6.90 3.47
N SER A 135 8.48 -5.69 3.97
CA SER A 135 7.52 -5.45 5.05
C SER A 135 6.08 -5.73 4.64
N THR A 136 5.74 -5.65 3.34
CA THR A 136 4.36 -5.71 2.83
C THR A 136 4.12 -6.78 1.78
N ARG A 137 5.13 -7.60 1.46
CA ARG A 137 4.99 -8.68 0.48
C ARG A 137 3.96 -9.72 0.92
N VAL A 138 3.31 -10.33 -0.07
CA VAL A 138 2.50 -11.53 0.14
C VAL A 138 3.43 -12.73 0.28
N CYS A 139 3.31 -13.46 1.38
CA CYS A 139 4.09 -14.68 1.64
C CYS A 139 3.23 -15.92 1.37
N LEU A 140 3.67 -16.78 0.46
CA LEU A 140 3.04 -18.07 0.21
C LEU A 140 3.55 -19.12 1.21
N GLN A 141 2.80 -20.22 1.37
CA GLN A 141 3.26 -21.37 2.13
C GLN A 141 4.45 -22.02 1.41
N PRO A 142 5.64 -22.12 2.05
CA PRO A 142 6.81 -22.70 1.39
C PRO A 142 6.59 -24.16 0.99
N THR A 143 7.02 -24.50 -0.22
CA THR A 143 7.03 -25.87 -0.72
C THR A 143 8.38 -26.53 -0.39
N ARG A 144 8.35 -27.72 0.21
CA ARG A 144 9.57 -28.45 0.60
C ARG A 144 10.47 -28.69 -0.62
N GLY A 145 11.76 -28.36 -0.48
CA GLY A 145 12.78 -28.57 -1.52
C GLY A 145 12.76 -27.55 -2.66
N VAL A 146 11.87 -26.54 -2.62
CA VAL A 146 11.80 -25.49 -3.66
C VAL A 146 12.14 -24.14 -3.04
N GLU A 147 13.36 -23.66 -3.29
CA GLU A 147 13.82 -22.36 -2.82
C GLU A 147 12.99 -21.21 -3.42
N GLY A 148 12.66 -20.21 -2.59
CA GLY A 148 11.85 -19.07 -3.00
C GLY A 148 10.40 -19.41 -3.37
N SER A 149 9.89 -20.60 -3.01
CA SER A 149 8.49 -20.98 -3.24
C SER A 149 7.49 -20.20 -2.40
N ASP A 150 7.95 -19.49 -1.38
CA ASP A 150 7.17 -18.55 -0.57
C ASP A 150 6.98 -17.18 -1.25
N TYR A 151 7.65 -16.96 -2.38
CA TYR A 151 7.69 -15.66 -3.05
C TYR A 151 6.70 -15.56 -4.22
N ILE A 152 5.92 -14.50 -4.20
CA ILE A 152 5.17 -13.95 -5.34
C ILE A 152 5.37 -12.44 -5.37
N ASN A 153 5.46 -11.84 -6.55
CA ASN A 153 5.48 -10.38 -6.69
C ASN A 153 4.07 -9.83 -6.44
N GLY A 154 3.77 -9.57 -5.17
CA GLY A 154 2.52 -8.99 -4.71
C GLY A 154 2.71 -8.35 -3.34
N SER A 155 1.97 -7.27 -3.07
CA SER A 155 2.02 -6.51 -1.83
C SER A 155 0.63 -6.35 -1.25
N PHE A 156 0.51 -6.44 0.08
CA PHE A 156 -0.65 -5.99 0.81
C PHE A 156 -0.74 -4.46 0.77
N ILE A 157 -1.92 -3.95 0.43
CA ILE A 157 -2.24 -2.52 0.39
C ILE A 157 -3.41 -2.28 1.34
N ASP A 158 -3.28 -1.34 2.26
CA ASP A 158 -4.36 -0.99 3.18
C ASP A 158 -5.47 -0.23 2.42
N GLY A 159 -6.72 -0.61 2.67
CA GLY A 159 -7.90 0.08 2.15
C GLY A 159 -8.40 1.16 3.11
N TYR A 160 -9.45 1.88 2.71
CA TYR A 160 -10.02 2.96 3.53
C TYR A 160 -10.49 2.49 4.92
N SER A 161 -11.19 1.35 4.98
CA SER A 161 -11.83 0.84 6.20
C SER A 161 -11.19 -0.43 6.77
N GLN A 162 -10.25 -1.04 6.05
CA GLN A 162 -9.65 -2.33 6.41
C GLN A 162 -8.15 -2.31 6.15
N GLN A 163 -7.38 -2.67 7.18
CA GLN A 163 -5.95 -2.91 7.03
C GLN A 163 -5.75 -4.34 6.53
N SER A 164 -5.03 -4.49 5.43
CA SER A 164 -4.70 -5.81 4.88
C SER A 164 -3.50 -6.45 5.60
N HIS A 165 -2.78 -5.66 6.39
CA HIS A 165 -1.60 -6.09 7.16
C HIS A 165 -1.86 -6.90 8.43
N MET A 166 -3.11 -6.95 8.90
CA MET A 166 -3.44 -7.45 10.25
C MET A 166 -3.77 -8.95 10.32
N GLU A 167 -3.62 -9.70 9.22
CA GLU A 167 -3.78 -11.18 9.21
C GLU A 167 -2.43 -11.90 9.07
N ARG A 168 -1.46 -11.54 9.94
CA ARG A 168 -0.18 -12.27 10.08
C ARG A 168 -0.27 -13.49 10.99
N ASP A 169 -1.46 -13.84 11.49
CA ASP A 169 -1.65 -15.09 12.22
C ASP A 169 -1.69 -16.28 11.25
N SER A 170 -0.49 -16.81 11.03
CA SER A 170 -0.18 -18.24 10.93
C SER A 170 -1.37 -19.15 10.55
N GLN A 171 -1.38 -19.61 9.30
CA GLN A 171 -2.19 -20.71 8.72
C GLN A 171 -3.42 -20.37 7.88
N SER A 172 -3.83 -19.12 7.70
CA SER A 172 -4.84 -18.82 6.68
C SER A 172 -4.20 -18.85 5.29
N VAL A 173 -4.47 -19.92 4.53
CA VAL A 173 -4.63 -19.81 3.06
C VAL A 173 -5.35 -18.49 2.81
N LEU A 174 -4.86 -17.66 1.86
CA LEU A 174 -5.50 -16.40 1.48
C LEU A 174 -7.00 -16.68 1.19
N LYS A 175 -7.85 -16.54 2.20
CA LYS A 175 -9.29 -16.73 2.11
C LYS A 175 -9.82 -15.38 1.69
N VAL A 176 -9.57 -15.06 0.43
CA VAL A 176 -10.13 -13.87 -0.19
C VAL A 176 -11.39 -14.32 -0.92
N PRO A 177 -12.59 -14.27 -0.29
CA PRO A 177 -13.83 -14.67 -0.96
C PRO A 177 -14.14 -13.80 -2.20
N TYR A 178 -13.47 -12.65 -2.31
CA TYR A 178 -13.61 -11.70 -3.42
C TYR A 178 -12.23 -11.21 -3.87
N LEU A 179 -11.59 -11.94 -4.79
CA LEU A 179 -10.37 -11.47 -5.44
C LEU A 179 -10.75 -10.73 -6.72
N SER A 180 -10.82 -9.40 -6.65
CA SER A 180 -10.91 -8.55 -7.84
C SER A 180 -9.53 -8.42 -8.47
N VAL A 181 -9.29 -9.09 -9.60
CA VAL A 181 -8.03 -8.94 -10.34
C VAL A 181 -8.25 -8.00 -11.50
N TYR A 182 -7.67 -6.82 -11.40
CA TYR A 182 -7.65 -5.84 -12.49
C TYR A 182 -6.53 -6.22 -13.47
N ILE A 183 -6.90 -6.74 -14.63
CA ILE A 183 -5.95 -7.02 -15.71
C ILE A 183 -5.96 -5.85 -16.68
N ILE A 184 -4.80 -5.20 -16.84
CA ILE A 184 -4.51 -4.31 -17.96
C ILE A 184 -3.82 -5.17 -19.04
N GLU A 185 -4.18 -4.98 -20.31
CA GLU A 185 -3.86 -5.69 -21.59
C GLU A 185 -2.63 -6.62 -21.71
N LYS A 186 -1.63 -6.56 -20.83
CA LYS A 186 -0.35 -7.27 -20.94
C LYS A 186 -0.16 -8.37 -19.88
N CYS A 187 -1.12 -9.29 -19.74
CA CYS A 187 -1.02 -10.43 -18.82
C CYS A 187 -1.02 -11.78 -19.54
N HIS A 188 -0.36 -12.78 -18.95
CA HIS A 188 -0.53 -14.17 -19.38
C HIS A 188 -1.90 -14.66 -18.93
N GLN A 189 -2.61 -15.40 -19.77
CA GLN A 189 -3.89 -15.99 -19.39
C GLN A 189 -3.70 -17.06 -18.30
N TYR A 190 -4.02 -16.71 -17.06
CA TYR A 190 -3.84 -17.57 -15.88
C TYR A 190 -5.14 -18.29 -15.46
N TRP A 191 -6.21 -18.18 -16.26
CA TRP A 191 -7.49 -18.83 -16.04
C TRP A 191 -7.89 -19.75 -17.21
N PRO A 192 -8.63 -20.83 -16.95
CA PRO A 192 -9.22 -21.65 -18.00
C PRO A 192 -10.39 -20.94 -18.69
N ALA A 193 -10.51 -21.08 -20.01
CA ALA A 193 -11.64 -20.55 -20.78
C ALA A 193 -12.72 -21.61 -21.06
N GLU A 194 -12.34 -22.73 -21.69
CA GLU A 194 -13.31 -23.73 -22.18
C GLU A 194 -13.49 -24.92 -21.24
N ARG A 195 -12.40 -25.38 -20.61
CA ARG A 195 -12.36 -26.60 -19.80
C ARG A 195 -11.59 -26.38 -18.53
N SER A 196 -11.91 -27.16 -17.51
CA SER A 196 -11.22 -27.14 -16.23
C SER A 196 -9.71 -27.28 -16.40
N ALA A 197 -8.95 -26.53 -15.60
CA ALA A 197 -7.50 -26.60 -15.56
C ALA A 197 -7.02 -26.82 -14.12
N ARG A 198 -5.91 -27.53 -13.98
CA ARG A 198 -5.29 -27.80 -12.68
C ARG A 198 -4.02 -26.97 -12.52
N TYR A 199 -3.96 -26.18 -11.45
CA TYR A 199 -2.81 -25.38 -11.05
C TYR A 199 -2.33 -25.89 -9.68
N GLN A 200 -1.28 -26.71 -9.69
CA GLN A 200 -0.77 -27.39 -8.50
C GLN A 200 -1.86 -28.23 -7.80
N TYR A 201 -2.31 -27.81 -6.61
CA TYR A 201 -3.33 -28.51 -5.84
C TYR A 201 -4.75 -28.07 -6.20
N PHE A 202 -4.91 -26.96 -6.91
CA PHE A 202 -6.21 -26.37 -7.20
C PHE A 202 -6.71 -26.79 -8.58
N VAL A 203 -7.97 -27.22 -8.65
CA VAL A 203 -8.72 -27.40 -9.90
C VAL A 203 -9.64 -26.21 -10.06
N VAL A 204 -9.53 -25.53 -11.21
CA VAL A 204 -10.31 -24.34 -11.54
C VAL A 204 -11.26 -24.71 -12.66
N ASP A 205 -12.56 -24.64 -12.38
CA ASP A 205 -13.63 -24.89 -13.33
C ASP A 205 -14.26 -23.55 -13.78
N PRO A 206 -14.29 -23.23 -15.09
CA PRO A 206 -15.01 -22.06 -15.58
C PRO A 206 -16.53 -22.30 -15.43
N MET A 207 -17.23 -21.36 -14.79
CA MET A 207 -18.67 -21.48 -14.49
C MET A 207 -19.52 -20.55 -15.34
N ALA A 208 -19.15 -19.27 -15.42
CA ALA A 208 -19.88 -18.28 -16.19
C ALA A 208 -18.95 -17.15 -16.66
N GLU A 209 -19.32 -16.52 -17.77
CA GLU A 209 -18.70 -15.30 -18.28
C GLU A 209 -19.79 -14.30 -18.65
N TYR A 210 -19.64 -13.06 -18.18
CA TYR A 210 -20.55 -11.96 -18.45
C TYR A 210 -19.79 -10.81 -19.10
N ASN A 211 -20.18 -10.49 -20.32
CA ASN A 211 -19.62 -9.38 -21.09
C ASN A 211 -20.41 -8.10 -20.78
N MET A 212 -19.77 -7.18 -20.05
CA MET A 212 -20.31 -5.86 -19.74
C MET A 212 -19.69 -4.81 -20.66
N PRO A 213 -20.32 -3.63 -20.86
CA PRO A 213 -19.83 -2.62 -21.81
C PRO A 213 -18.37 -2.17 -21.60
N GLN A 214 -17.86 -2.26 -20.37
CA GLN A 214 -16.52 -1.78 -20.00
C GLN A 214 -15.65 -2.88 -19.36
N TYR A 215 -16.21 -4.07 -19.09
CA TYR A 215 -15.47 -5.14 -18.44
C TYR A 215 -16.03 -6.53 -18.69
N ILE A 216 -15.23 -7.55 -18.43
CA ILE A 216 -15.68 -8.95 -18.40
C ILE A 216 -15.66 -9.46 -16.95
N LEU A 217 -16.75 -10.09 -16.52
CA LEU A 217 -16.86 -10.79 -15.24
C LEU A 217 -16.81 -12.29 -15.49
N ARG A 218 -15.89 -13.01 -14.83
CA ARG A 218 -15.79 -14.46 -14.91
C ARG A 218 -16.00 -15.11 -13.55
N GLU A 219 -16.80 -16.16 -13.51
CA GLU A 219 -17.01 -16.94 -12.31
C GLU A 219 -16.29 -18.28 -12.43
N PHE A 220 -15.55 -18.64 -11.39
CA PHE A 220 -14.80 -19.88 -11.33
C PHE A 220 -15.14 -20.63 -10.05
N LYS A 221 -15.29 -21.94 -10.18
CA LYS A 221 -15.26 -22.83 -9.02
C LYS A 221 -13.82 -23.30 -8.83
N VAL A 222 -13.28 -23.11 -7.63
CA VAL A 222 -11.93 -23.58 -7.30
C VAL A 222 -12.02 -24.64 -6.21
N THR A 223 -11.47 -25.80 -6.52
CA THR A 223 -11.48 -26.96 -5.63
C THR A 223 -10.04 -27.29 -5.22
N ASP A 224 -9.76 -27.36 -3.92
CA ASP A 224 -8.49 -27.91 -3.44
C ASP A 224 -8.55 -29.44 -3.49
N ALA A 225 -7.71 -30.05 -4.32
CA ALA A 225 -7.69 -31.49 -4.53
C ALA A 225 -7.11 -32.27 -3.33
N ARG A 226 -6.53 -31.60 -2.32
CA ARG A 226 -5.94 -32.25 -1.14
C ARG A 226 -6.98 -32.62 -0.09
N ASP A 227 -7.96 -31.75 0.14
CA ASP A 227 -8.96 -31.86 1.20
C ASP A 227 -10.41 -31.72 0.69
N GLN A 228 -10.60 -31.65 -0.64
CA GLN A 228 -11.89 -31.45 -1.31
C GLN A 228 -12.67 -30.20 -0.85
N TYR A 229 -11.99 -29.25 -0.19
CA TYR A 229 -12.60 -27.99 0.17
C TYR A 229 -12.87 -27.17 -1.10
N GLN A 230 -14.10 -26.67 -1.23
CA GLN A 230 -14.56 -25.91 -2.39
C GLN A 230 -14.77 -24.45 -2.00
N LEU A 231 -14.15 -23.56 -2.76
CA LEU A 231 -14.39 -22.12 -2.69
C LEU A 231 -14.90 -21.67 -4.06
N CYS A 232 -16.03 -20.97 -4.06
CA CYS A 232 -16.48 -20.26 -5.25
C CYS A 232 -15.77 -18.92 -5.30
N TYR A 233 -14.94 -18.70 -6.31
CA TYR A 233 -14.25 -17.42 -6.51
C TYR A 233 -14.95 -16.65 -7.63
N ARG A 234 -15.34 -15.42 -7.32
CA ARG A 234 -15.75 -14.46 -8.34
C ARG A 234 -14.53 -13.60 -8.67
N ALA A 235 -14.03 -13.72 -9.89
CA ALA A 235 -12.90 -12.92 -10.37
C ALA A 235 -13.42 -12.00 -11.49
N ALA A 236 -13.42 -10.70 -11.24
CA ALA A 236 -13.92 -9.72 -12.19
C ALA A 236 -12.81 -8.72 -12.55
N LEU A 237 -12.86 -8.28 -13.82
CA LEU A 237 -12.29 -7.06 -14.39
C LEU A 237 -11.04 -7.25 -15.28
N GLU A 238 -11.28 -7.78 -16.49
CA GLU A 238 -10.56 -7.31 -17.67
C GLU A 238 -11.23 -6.04 -18.18
N TYR A 239 -10.48 -4.94 -18.26
CA TYR A 239 -10.95 -3.71 -18.92
C TYR A 239 -10.67 -3.82 -20.42
N LEU A 240 -11.69 -3.59 -21.25
CA LEU A 240 -11.59 -3.70 -22.71
C LEU A 240 -11.17 -2.38 -23.39
N GLY A 241 -10.96 -1.30 -22.64
CA GLY A 241 -10.67 0.03 -23.20
C GLY A 241 -9.20 0.41 -23.16
N SER A 242 -8.60 0.66 -24.33
CA SER A 242 -7.36 1.41 -24.44
C SER A 242 -7.55 2.83 -23.88
N PHE A 243 -6.58 3.31 -23.11
CA PHE A 243 -6.50 4.70 -22.66
C PHE A 243 -5.97 5.63 -23.79
N ASP A 244 -6.40 5.44 -25.04
CA ASP A 244 -5.89 6.17 -26.21
C ASP A 244 -6.74 7.38 -26.62
N HIS A 245 -7.51 7.99 -25.70
CA HIS A 245 -8.40 9.11 -26.05
C HIS A 245 -8.16 10.45 -25.32
N TYR A 246 -6.96 10.70 -24.80
CA TYR A 246 -6.55 12.05 -24.38
C TYR A 246 -5.11 12.40 -24.77
N ALA A 247 -4.73 12.10 -26.01
CA ALA A 247 -3.56 12.69 -26.65
C ALA A 247 -3.99 13.39 -27.96
N THR A 248 -4.53 14.60 -27.80
CA THR A 248 -4.59 15.65 -28.83
C THR A 248 -4.45 17.00 -28.14
#